data_AF-A0A1H5UAF4-F1
#
_entry.id   AF-A0A1H5UAF4-F1
#
_cell.length_a   1.000
_cell.length_b   1.000
_cell.length_c   1.000
_cell.angle_alpha   90.00
_cell.angle_beta   90.00
_cell.angle_gamma   90.00
#
_symmetry.space_group_name_H-M   'P 1'
#
loop_
_entity.id
_entity.type
_entity.pdbx_description
1 polymer ?
#
loop_
_entity_poly.entity_id
_entity_poly.type
_entity_poly.pdbx_seq_one_letter_code
_entity_poly.pdbx_strand_id
1 'polypeptide(L)'
;MPISEDEWESGKQWDDVERAVAEFLDAVEPRAYTVEELHGLLVDGGTVVPPETDTWDDEADGAEDVDVAPMDVTERRVRSAVTDLRDAEYLESKRIQVDDGVVTYYRRGEHAFFG
;
A
#
# COMPACT_ATOMS: atom_id res chain seq x y z
N MET A 1 7.20 -9.83 -18.39
CA MET A 1 7.77 -9.74 -17.03
C MET A 1 7.43 -11.03 -16.31
N PRO A 2 8.32 -11.59 -15.49
CA PRO A 2 7.96 -12.68 -14.58
C PRO A 2 6.92 -12.20 -13.56
N ILE A 3 6.09 -13.12 -13.05
CA ILE A 3 5.12 -12.89 -11.97
C ILE A 3 5.91 -12.79 -10.65
N SER A 4 5.68 -11.77 -9.82
CA SER A 4 6.31 -11.66 -8.49
C SER A 4 5.76 -12.71 -7.52
N GLU A 5 6.48 -12.97 -6.42
CA GLU A 5 6.02 -13.91 -5.38
C GLU A 5 4.66 -13.48 -4.82
N ASP A 6 4.47 -12.18 -4.57
CA ASP A 6 3.18 -11.66 -4.10
C ASP A 6 2.03 -11.84 -5.11
N GLU A 7 2.29 -11.67 -6.42
CA GLU A 7 1.29 -11.91 -7.48
C GLU A 7 0.93 -13.41 -7.60
N TRP A 8 1.91 -14.27 -7.35
CA TRP A 8 1.71 -15.72 -7.31
C TRP A 8 0.87 -16.12 -6.10
N GLU A 9 1.17 -15.58 -4.93
CA GLU A 9 0.46 -15.83 -3.68
C GLU A 9 -0.97 -15.26 -3.69
N SER A 10 -1.15 -14.09 -4.29
CA SER A 10 -2.48 -13.51 -4.51
C SER A 10 -3.32 -14.30 -5.53
N GLY A 11 -2.72 -15.28 -6.24
CA GLY A 11 -3.37 -16.09 -7.26
C GLY A 11 -3.80 -15.32 -8.52
N LYS A 12 -3.26 -14.12 -8.73
CA LYS A 12 -3.65 -13.21 -9.83
C LYS A 12 -2.46 -12.35 -10.24
N GLN A 13 -2.26 -12.20 -11.54
CA GLN A 13 -1.35 -11.19 -12.07
C GLN A 13 -1.89 -9.79 -11.82
N TRP A 14 -1.09 -8.92 -11.21
CA TRP A 14 -1.48 -7.55 -10.88
C TRP A 14 -1.29 -6.61 -12.06
N ASP A 15 -2.20 -5.64 -12.15
CA ASP A 15 -2.00 -4.49 -13.02
C ASP A 15 -1.00 -3.50 -12.43
N ASP A 16 -0.62 -2.48 -13.22
CA ASP A 16 0.40 -1.52 -12.81
C ASP A 16 -0.03 -0.66 -11.61
N VAL A 17 -1.34 -0.43 -11.42
CA VAL A 17 -1.88 0.33 -10.29
C VAL A 17 -1.88 -0.54 -9.03
N GLU A 18 -2.32 -1.79 -9.15
CA GLU A 18 -2.25 -2.79 -8.07
C GLU A 18 -0.80 -2.95 -7.58
N ARG A 19 0.14 -3.12 -8.51
CA ARG A 19 1.57 -3.24 -8.19
C ARG A 19 2.11 -1.99 -7.50
N ALA A 20 1.83 -0.80 -8.03
CA ALA A 20 2.28 0.45 -7.41
C ALA A 20 1.71 0.67 -6.01
N VAL A 21 0.43 0.33 -5.78
CA VAL A 21 -0.21 0.41 -4.46
C VAL A 21 0.40 -0.61 -3.50
N ALA A 22 0.63 -1.83 -3.96
CA ALA A 22 1.22 -2.90 -3.15
C ALA A 22 2.65 -2.55 -2.72
N GLU A 23 3.52 -2.23 -3.68
CA GLU A 23 4.91 -1.83 -3.43
C GLU A 23 4.99 -0.62 -2.48
N PHE A 24 4.12 0.38 -2.68
CA PHE A 24 4.07 1.54 -1.79
C PHE A 24 3.68 1.15 -0.35
N LEU A 25 2.59 0.38 -0.17
CA LEU A 25 2.09 0.02 1.15
C LEU A 25 3.00 -0.94 1.91
N ASP A 26 3.77 -1.76 1.19
CA ASP A 26 4.82 -2.62 1.75
C ASP A 26 5.99 -1.77 2.28
N ALA A 27 6.46 -0.81 1.48
CA ALA A 27 7.61 0.03 1.84
C ALA A 27 7.33 1.01 3.00
N VAL A 28 6.07 1.37 3.24
CA VAL A 28 5.66 2.30 4.32
C VAL A 28 5.05 1.60 5.54
N GLU A 29 5.16 0.28 5.63
CA GLU A 29 4.70 -0.48 6.79
C GLU A 29 5.24 0.15 8.11
N PRO A 30 4.42 0.28 9.18
CA PRO A 30 3.05 -0.21 9.37
C PRO A 30 1.95 0.82 9.09
N ARG A 31 2.22 1.86 8.27
CA ARG A 31 1.25 2.93 8.01
C ARG A 31 0.07 2.44 7.17
N ALA A 32 -1.10 3.05 7.43
CA ALA A 32 -2.32 2.81 6.69
C ALA A 32 -2.76 4.09 5.98
N TYR A 33 -3.24 3.95 4.75
CA TYR A 33 -3.64 5.06 3.89
C TYR A 33 -5.07 4.89 3.40
N THR A 34 -5.75 5.99 3.15
CA THR A 34 -7.05 6.03 2.50
C THR A 34 -6.89 5.98 0.97
N VAL A 35 -7.99 5.69 0.27
CA VAL A 35 -8.03 5.76 -1.21
C VAL A 35 -7.66 7.17 -1.71
N GLU A 36 -8.11 8.21 -1.01
CA GLU A 36 -7.86 9.60 -1.40
C GLU A 36 -6.36 9.95 -1.27
N GLU A 37 -5.74 9.54 -0.16
CA GLU A 37 -4.30 9.75 0.06
C GLU A 37 -3.45 8.97 -0.96
N LEU A 38 -3.78 7.69 -1.20
CA LEU A 38 -3.09 6.88 -2.21
C LEU A 38 -3.26 7.47 -3.62
N HIS A 39 -4.45 7.97 -3.94
CA HIS A 39 -4.70 8.62 -5.22
C HIS A 39 -3.89 9.92 -5.37
N GLY A 40 -3.84 10.77 -4.35
CA GLY A 40 -3.02 11.98 -4.36
C GLY A 40 -1.53 11.65 -4.58
N LEU A 41 -1.00 10.68 -3.84
CA LEU A 41 0.39 10.24 -3.96
C LEU A 41 0.71 9.67 -5.34
N LEU A 42 -0.16 8.83 -5.89
CA LEU A 42 0.05 8.26 -7.22
C LEU A 42 -0.07 9.29 -8.33
N VAL A 43 -0.95 10.29 -8.21
CA VAL A 43 -1.12 11.31 -9.26
C VAL A 43 0.00 12.35 -9.23
N ASP A 44 0.30 12.88 -8.04
CA ASP A 44 1.30 13.93 -7.89
C ASP A 44 2.73 13.37 -7.95
N GLY A 45 2.89 12.09 -7.59
CA GLY A 45 4.18 11.49 -7.31
C GLY A 45 4.82 12.13 -6.07
N GLY A 46 5.92 11.56 -5.62
CA GLY A 46 6.71 12.14 -4.55
C GLY A 46 7.42 11.13 -3.69
N THR A 47 8.27 11.67 -2.81
CA THR A 47 9.05 10.89 -1.87
C THR A 47 8.32 10.89 -0.52
N VAL A 48 7.93 9.71 -0.07
CA VAL A 48 7.34 9.52 1.27
C VAL A 48 8.42 8.99 2.19
N VAL A 49 8.73 9.76 3.24
CA VAL A 49 9.66 9.34 4.28
C VAL A 49 8.92 8.36 5.21
N PRO A 50 9.26 7.07 5.22
CA PRO A 50 8.72 6.14 6.21
C PRO A 50 9.10 6.62 7.62
N PRO A 51 8.27 6.37 8.65
CA PRO A 51 8.67 6.73 10.01
C PRO A 51 9.91 5.92 10.37
N GLU A 52 10.89 6.54 11.02
CA GLU A 52 11.88 5.79 11.79
C GLU A 52 11.08 4.95 12.78
N THR A 53 10.94 3.65 12.53
CA THR A 53 10.29 2.77 13.50
C THR A 53 11.19 2.78 14.73
N ASP A 54 10.63 3.20 15.87
CA ASP A 54 11.23 3.13 17.21
C ASP A 54 11.34 1.65 17.66
N THR A 55 11.82 0.79 16.76
CA THR A 55 12.14 -0.59 17.06
C THR A 55 13.53 -0.57 17.67
N TRP A 56 13.62 -1.07 18.90
CA TRP A 56 14.84 -1.29 19.66
C TRP A 56 15.73 -2.36 19.00
N ASP A 57 16.14 -2.14 17.76
CA ASP A 57 17.15 -2.94 17.06
C ASP A 57 18.22 -1.98 16.53
N ASP A 58 19.43 -2.14 17.07
CA ASP A 58 20.65 -1.36 16.75
C ASP A 58 21.20 -1.65 15.33
N GLU A 59 20.38 -2.20 14.44
CA GLU A 59 20.66 -2.44 13.01
C GLU A 59 19.49 -1.96 12.13
N ALA A 60 18.97 -0.75 12.40
CA ALA A 60 18.14 -0.04 11.44
C ALA A 60 19.01 0.42 10.26
N ASP A 61 19.26 -0.48 9.31
CA ASP A 61 19.56 -0.07 7.94
C ASP A 61 18.40 0.85 7.50
N GLY A 62 18.75 2.11 7.25
CA GLY A 62 17.82 3.23 7.19
C GLY A 62 16.60 2.95 6.32
N ALA A 63 15.42 3.23 6.87
CA ALA A 63 14.18 3.14 6.13
C ALA A 63 14.31 4.03 4.87
N GLU A 64 14.43 3.38 3.71
CA GLU A 64 14.72 4.07 2.46
C GLU A 64 13.51 4.93 2.05
N ASP A 65 13.80 6.15 1.62
CA ASP A 65 12.82 7.07 1.07
C ASP A 65 12.02 6.40 -0.06
N VAL A 66 10.69 6.35 0.08
CA VAL A 66 9.83 5.67 -0.90
C VAL A 66 9.48 6.65 -2.01
N ASP A 67 10.15 6.49 -3.15
CA ASP A 67 9.88 7.28 -4.36
C ASP A 67 8.70 6.72 -5.15
N VAL A 68 7.59 7.46 -5.15
CA VAL A 68 6.41 7.16 -5.95
C VAL A 68 6.47 7.94 -7.26
N ALA A 69 6.56 7.21 -8.37
CA ALA A 69 6.49 7.83 -9.69
C ALA A 69 5.05 8.30 -9.99
N PRO A 70 4.86 9.52 -10.53
CA PRO A 70 3.53 9.99 -10.88
C PRO A 70 2.91 9.13 -11.98
N MET A 71 1.63 8.83 -11.82
CA MET A 71 0.84 7.94 -12.66
C MET A 71 -0.49 8.63 -13.01
N ASP A 72 -0.88 8.58 -14.29
CA ASP A 72 -2.20 9.03 -14.73
C ASP A 72 -3.25 7.98 -14.31
N VAL A 73 -3.74 8.13 -13.08
CA VAL A 73 -4.70 7.22 -12.46
C VAL A 73 -5.85 8.02 -11.87
N THR A 74 -7.04 7.42 -11.88
CA THR A 74 -8.22 8.01 -11.25
C THR A 74 -8.45 7.38 -9.89
N GLU A 75 -9.05 8.13 -8.95
CA GLU A 75 -9.45 7.62 -7.64
C GLU A 75 -10.28 6.32 -7.75
N ARG A 76 -11.14 6.22 -8.77
CA ARG A 76 -11.93 5.02 -9.03
C ARG A 76 -11.05 3.80 -9.32
N ARG A 77 -9.95 3.97 -10.07
CA ARG A 77 -8.98 2.90 -10.33
C ARG A 77 -8.23 2.52 -9.06
N VAL A 78 -7.75 3.50 -8.29
CA VAL A 78 -7.07 3.25 -7.01
C VAL A 78 -8.01 2.49 -6.05
N ARG A 79 -9.28 2.88 -5.98
CA ARG A 79 -10.30 2.16 -5.20
C ARG A 79 -10.47 0.71 -5.64
N SER A 80 -10.46 0.46 -6.94
CA SER A 80 -10.54 -0.91 -7.48
C SER A 80 -9.31 -1.69 -7.06
N ALA A 81 -8.11 -1.15 -7.25
CA ALA A 81 -6.85 -1.79 -6.90
C ALA A 81 -6.77 -2.16 -5.41
N VAL A 82 -7.06 -1.22 -4.49
CA VAL A 82 -7.05 -1.54 -3.04
C VAL A 82 -8.12 -2.56 -2.64
N THR A 83 -9.24 -2.61 -3.36
CA THR A 83 -10.31 -3.59 -3.10
C THR A 83 -9.89 -4.96 -3.58
N ASP A 84 -9.34 -5.05 -4.78
CA ASP A 84 -8.87 -6.29 -5.38
C ASP A 84 -7.70 -6.89 -4.57
N LEU A 85 -6.74 -6.05 -4.14
CA LEU A 85 -5.63 -6.47 -3.28
C LEU A 85 -6.11 -6.92 -1.88
N ARG A 86 -7.11 -6.24 -1.30
CA ARG A 86 -7.74 -6.68 -0.05
C ARG A 86 -8.45 -8.02 -0.23
N ASP A 87 -9.19 -8.19 -1.32
CA ASP A 87 -9.93 -9.44 -1.60
C ASP A 87 -9.00 -10.60 -1.91
N ALA A 88 -7.78 -10.31 -2.37
CA ALA A 88 -6.68 -11.26 -2.49
C ALA A 88 -5.87 -11.44 -1.20
N GLU A 89 -6.37 -10.95 -0.06
CA GLU A 89 -5.77 -11.08 1.27
C GLU A 89 -4.38 -10.44 1.42
N TYR A 90 -3.97 -9.62 0.45
CA TYR A 90 -2.70 -8.89 0.47
C TYR A 90 -2.76 -7.65 1.36
N LEU A 91 -3.90 -6.95 1.38
CA LEU A 91 -4.13 -5.78 2.21
C LEU A 91 -5.15 -6.04 3.32
N GLU A 92 -4.90 -5.44 4.47
CA GLU A 92 -5.90 -5.28 5.51
C GLU A 92 -6.62 -3.94 5.37
N SER A 93 -7.89 -3.90 5.76
CA SER A 93 -8.64 -2.65 5.79
C SER A 93 -9.34 -2.44 7.13
N LYS A 94 -9.39 -1.18 7.57
CA LYS A 94 -10.07 -0.78 8.81
C LYS A 94 -10.92 0.46 8.58
N ARG A 95 -12.17 0.40 9.05
CA ARG A 95 -13.09 1.53 9.04
C ARG A 95 -12.99 2.30 10.35
N ILE A 96 -12.84 3.61 10.25
CA ILE A 96 -12.74 4.53 11.39
C ILE A 96 -13.82 5.60 11.24
N GLN A 97 -14.56 5.83 12.32
CA GLN A 97 -15.51 6.95 12.40
C GLN A 97 -14.74 8.22 12.71
N VAL A 98 -14.86 9.22 11.85
CA VAL A 98 -14.34 10.57 12.00
C VAL A 98 -15.50 11.58 11.99
N ASP A 99 -15.23 12.85 12.30
CA ASP A 99 -16.27 13.88 12.37
C ASP A 99 -17.03 14.06 11.04
N ASP A 100 -16.36 13.85 9.91
CA ASP A 100 -16.92 14.00 8.55
C ASP A 100 -17.59 12.71 8.01
N GLY A 101 -17.48 11.59 8.72
CA GLY A 101 -18.09 10.32 8.29
C GLY A 101 -17.28 9.07 8.65
N VAL A 102 -17.44 8.01 7.85
CA VAL A 102 -16.66 6.77 8.03
C VAL A 102 -15.62 6.69 6.93
N VAL A 103 -14.36 6.63 7.33
CA VAL A 103 -13.20 6.54 6.44
C VAL A 103 -12.62 5.13 6.51
N THR A 104 -12.21 4.57 5.36
CA THR A 104 -11.56 3.26 5.29
C THR A 104 -10.08 3.44 5.00
N TYR A 105 -9.25 2.89 5.88
CA TYR A 105 -7.80 2.85 5.77
C TYR A 105 -7.36 1.46 5.33
N TYR A 106 -6.30 1.39 4.53
CA TYR A 106 -5.70 0.19 3.99
C TYR A 106 -4.22 0.13 4.35
N ARG A 107 -3.72 -1.03 4.74
CA ARG A 107 -2.29 -1.28 5.01
C ARG A 107 -1.87 -2.65 4.50
N ARG A 108 -0.57 -2.89 4.39
CA ARG A 108 -0.02 -4.24 4.18
C ARG A 108 -0.55 -5.18 5.27
N GLY A 109 -1.08 -6.33 4.88
CA GLY A 109 -1.58 -7.32 5.83
C GLY A 109 -0.47 -8.21 6.38
N GLU A 110 -0.42 -8.37 7.70
CA GLU A 110 0.56 -9.24 8.40
C GLU A 110 0.43 -10.73 8.01
N HIS A 111 -0.72 -11.12 7.44
CA HIS A 111 -1.01 -12.50 7.04
C HIS A 111 -0.43 -12.92 5.69
N ALA A 112 0.14 -12.00 4.90
CA ALA A 112 0.61 -12.34 3.57
C ALA A 112 1.98 -13.06 3.55
N PHE A 113 2.62 -13.26 4.70
CA PHE A 113 3.97 -13.84 4.77
C PHE A 113 4.14 -14.99 5.77
N PHE A 114 3.05 -15.54 6.34
CA PHE A 114 3.12 -16.75 7.17
C PHE A 114 2.57 -17.97 6.42
N GLY A 115 3.44 -18.54 5.56
CA GLY A 115 3.40 -19.91 5.05
C GLY A 115 4.59 -20.72 5.55
#